data_AF-A0A946DXF8-F1
#
_entry.id   AF-A0A946DXF8-F1
#
_cell.length_a   1.000
_cell.length_b   1.000
_cell.length_c   1.000
_cell.angle_alpha   90.00
_cell.angle_beta   90.00
_cell.angle_gamma   90.00
#
_symmetry.space_group_name_H-M   'P 1'
#
loop_
_entity.id
_entity.type
_entity.pdbx_description
1 polymer ?
#
loop_
_entity_poly.entity_id
_entity_poly.type
_entity_poly.pdbx_seq_one_letter_code
_entity_poly.pdbx_strand_id
1 'polypeptide(L)'
;MADKSVTSGCQCGTIRYRLTAPPLEVMHCHCSMCRKGHGALFATAGVYDKAAVAIQSGEESLTRFESSPGNHRHFMFVLRWPAFSHRR
;
A
#
# COMPACT_ATOMS: atom_id res chain seq x y z
N MET A 1 1.34 22.29 -13.81
CA MET A 1 1.29 20.82 -13.91
C MET A 1 0.12 20.39 -13.07
N ALA A 2 -0.91 19.79 -13.67
CA ALA A 2 -2.22 19.64 -13.04
C ALA A 2 -2.10 18.84 -11.73
N ASP A 3 -2.43 19.50 -10.63
CA ASP A 3 -2.80 18.90 -9.36
C ASP A 3 -3.96 17.94 -9.62
N LYS A 4 -3.63 16.66 -9.80
CA LYS A 4 -4.60 15.61 -10.08
C LYS A 4 -4.57 14.66 -8.91
N SER A 5 -5.55 14.84 -8.03
CA SER A 5 -5.82 13.85 -7.00
C SER A 5 -6.13 12.50 -7.66
N VAL A 6 -5.49 11.44 -7.18
CA VAL A 6 -5.69 10.07 -7.67
C VAL A 6 -6.42 9.26 -6.61
N THR A 7 -7.52 8.61 -6.98
CA THR A 7 -8.16 7.59 -6.13
C THR A 7 -7.63 6.21 -6.52
N SER A 8 -7.17 5.46 -5.54
CA SER A 8 -6.66 4.11 -5.68
C SER A 8 -7.11 3.24 -4.52
N GLY A 9 -6.78 1.96 -4.55
CA GLY A 9 -7.23 1.03 -3.53
C GLY A 9 -6.75 -0.37 -3.78
N CYS A 10 -7.14 -1.29 -2.91
CA CYS A 10 -6.85 -2.70 -3.12
C CYS A 10 -7.69 -3.25 -4.28
N GLN A 11 -7.20 -4.31 -4.91
CA GLN A 11 -7.85 -4.90 -6.07
C GLN A 11 -9.23 -5.51 -5.73
N CYS A 12 -9.41 -6.03 -4.50
CA CYS A 12 -10.68 -6.61 -4.07
C CYS A 12 -11.79 -5.58 -3.80
N GLY A 13 -11.46 -4.29 -3.68
CA GLY A 13 -12.46 -3.24 -3.48
C GLY A 13 -12.62 -2.74 -2.04
N THR A 14 -12.22 -3.53 -1.04
CA THR A 14 -12.46 -3.23 0.38
C THR A 14 -11.89 -1.88 0.81
N ILE A 15 -10.66 -1.56 0.39
CA ILE A 15 -9.95 -0.34 0.77
C ILE A 15 -9.89 0.61 -0.41
N ARG A 16 -10.25 1.87 -0.15
CA ARG A 16 -10.10 2.99 -1.08
C ARG A 16 -9.40 4.13 -0.37
N TYR A 17 -8.46 4.77 -1.06
CA TYR A 17 -7.76 5.94 -0.57
C TYR A 17 -7.55 6.94 -1.70
N ARG A 18 -7.45 8.21 -1.33
CA ARG A 18 -7.19 9.33 -2.23
C ARG A 18 -5.83 9.92 -1.91
N LEU A 19 -5.05 10.14 -2.96
CA LEU A 19 -3.78 10.87 -2.95
C LEU A 19 -4.04 12.24 -3.55
N THR A 20 -3.78 13.31 -2.81
CA THR A 20 -4.04 14.70 -3.26
C THR A 20 -2.78 15.44 -3.67
N ALA A 21 -1.61 14.82 -3.57
CA ALA A 21 -0.33 15.39 -3.98
C ALA A 21 0.56 14.29 -4.58
N PRO A 22 1.57 14.65 -5.40
CA PRO A 22 2.59 13.70 -5.82
C PRO A 22 3.41 13.17 -4.62
N PRO A 23 4.04 11.99 -4.75
CA PRO A 23 4.93 11.47 -3.73
C PRO A 23 6.14 12.39 -3.55
N LEU A 24 6.58 12.55 -2.30
CA LEU A 24 7.82 13.21 -1.92
C LEU A 24 9.04 12.41 -2.39
N GLU A 25 8.94 11.08 -2.33
CA GLU A 25 9.99 10.15 -2.74
C GLU A 25 9.36 8.87 -3.29
N VAL A 26 10.00 8.24 -4.25
CA VAL A 26 9.65 6.89 -4.72
C VAL A 26 10.88 6.01 -4.63
N MET A 27 10.75 4.85 -3.97
CA MET A 27 11.87 3.96 -3.70
C MET A 27 11.54 2.51 -4.03
N HIS A 28 12.58 1.75 -4.39
CA HIS A 28 12.53 0.29 -4.56
C HIS A 28 13.20 -0.39 -3.36
N CYS A 29 12.42 -1.09 -2.56
CA CYS A 29 12.93 -1.79 -1.39
C CYS A 29 13.18 -3.27 -1.69
N HIS A 30 14.42 -3.70 -1.50
CA HIS A 30 14.86 -5.07 -1.74
C HIS A 30 14.93 -5.92 -0.47
N CYS A 31 14.50 -5.44 0.71
CA CYS A 31 14.63 -6.22 1.94
C CYS A 31 13.74 -7.49 1.90
N SER A 32 14.11 -8.51 2.68
CA SER A 32 13.41 -9.80 2.69
C SER A 32 11.92 -9.67 3.04
N MET A 33 11.56 -8.72 3.90
CA MET A 33 10.17 -8.44 4.28
C MET A 33 9.36 -7.85 3.13
N CYS A 34 9.91 -6.88 2.41
CA CYS A 34 9.26 -6.27 1.25
C CYS A 34 9.07 -7.28 0.13
N ARG A 35 10.09 -8.12 -0.14
CA ARG A 35 9.98 -9.20 -1.13
C ARG A 35 8.90 -10.20 -0.77
N LYS A 36 8.85 -10.63 0.50
CA LYS A 36 7.81 -11.55 1.01
C LYS A 36 6.41 -10.93 0.95
N GLY A 37 6.25 -9.66 1.31
CA GLY A 37 4.96 -8.97 1.33
C GLY A 37 4.38 -8.73 -0.07
N HIS A 38 5.24 -8.46 -1.05
CA HIS A 38 4.82 -8.19 -2.44
C HIS A 38 4.88 -9.41 -3.36
N GLY A 39 5.42 -10.55 -2.90
CA GLY A 39 5.61 -11.72 -3.78
C GLY A 39 6.53 -11.46 -4.98
N ALA A 40 7.44 -10.49 -4.86
CA ALA A 40 8.25 -9.96 -5.97
C ALA A 40 9.72 -9.74 -5.58
N LEU A 41 10.57 -9.43 -6.56
CA LEU A 41 12.00 -9.15 -6.35
C LEU A 41 12.25 -7.89 -5.50
N PHE A 42 11.30 -6.95 -5.52
CA PHE A 42 11.30 -5.73 -4.73
C PHE A 42 9.87 -5.21 -4.53
N ALA A 43 9.72 -4.26 -3.62
CA ALA A 43 8.51 -3.46 -3.46
C ALA A 43 8.78 -2.03 -3.92
N THR A 44 7.89 -1.46 -4.75
CA THR A 44 7.88 -0.02 -5.03
C THR A 44 6.99 0.66 -4.01
N ALA A 45 7.50 1.70 -3.35
CA ALA A 45 6.75 2.48 -2.37
C ALA A 45 6.92 3.99 -2.68
N GLY A 46 5.83 4.72 -2.54
CA GLY A 46 5.84 6.19 -2.54
C GLY A 46 5.69 6.73 -1.13
N VAL A 47 6.52 7.71 -0.77
CA VAL A 47 6.42 8.47 0.47
C VAL A 47 5.55 9.69 0.20
N TYR A 48 4.52 9.90 1.01
CA TYR A 48 3.60 11.03 0.88
C TYR A 48 3.53 11.77 2.21
N ASP A 49 3.20 13.06 2.15
CA ASP A 49 2.77 13.77 3.34
C ASP A 49 1.48 13.13 3.89
N LYS A 50 1.34 13.04 5.21
CA LYS A 50 0.15 12.46 5.83
C LYS A 50 -1.12 13.21 5.43
N ALA A 51 -1.06 14.53 5.26
CA ALA A 51 -2.19 15.35 4.81
C ALA A 51 -2.56 15.09 3.35
N ALA A 52 -1.66 14.50 2.56
CA ALA A 52 -1.89 14.17 1.16
C ALA A 52 -2.55 12.79 0.97
N VAL A 53 -2.74 12.01 2.04
CA VAL A 53 -3.33 10.67 1.99
C VAL A 53 -4.61 10.62 2.83
N ALA A 54 -5.74 10.32 2.18
CA ALA A 54 -7.02 10.14 2.85
C ALA A 54 -7.60 8.75 2.56
N ILE A 55 -7.79 7.92 3.59
CA ILE A 55 -8.54 6.67 3.45
C ILE A 55 -10.02 7.03 3.31
N GLN A 56 -10.64 6.59 2.22
CA GLN A 56 -12.05 6.86 1.93
C GLN A 56 -12.97 5.73 2.43
N SER A 57 -12.48 4.49 2.50
CA SER A 57 -13.22 3.34 3.01
C SER A 57 -12.30 2.18 3.42
N GLY A 58 -12.78 1.31 4.32
CA GLY A 58 -12.13 0.05 4.68
C GLY A 58 -10.95 0.17 5.65
N GLU A 59 -10.88 1.25 6.43
CA GLU A 59 -9.80 1.47 7.41
C GLU A 59 -9.79 0.37 8.49
N GLU A 60 -10.95 -0.12 8.89
CA GLU A 60 -11.13 -1.22 9.84
C GLU A 60 -10.59 -2.56 9.32
N SER A 61 -10.42 -2.69 8.00
CA SER A 61 -9.83 -3.87 7.36
C SER A 61 -8.29 -3.80 7.28
N LEU A 62 -7.68 -2.71 7.77
CA LEU A 62 -6.23 -2.57 7.85
C LEU A 62 -5.68 -3.20 9.14
N THR A 63 -4.76 -4.13 8.98
CA THR A 63 -3.93 -4.67 10.05
C THR A 63 -2.62 -3.90 10.14
N ARG A 64 -2.28 -3.43 11.34
CA ARG A 64 -1.01 -2.76 11.62
C ARG A 64 0.02 -3.79 12.05
N PHE A 65 1.19 -3.78 11.42
CA PHE A 65 2.32 -4.61 11.76
C PHE A 65 3.55 -3.73 11.99
N GLU A 66 4.15 -3.85 13.15
CA GLU A 66 5.37 -3.11 13.50
C GLU A 66 6.59 -3.87 12.98
N SER A 67 7.26 -3.29 11.97
CA SER A 67 8.44 -3.91 11.35
C SER A 67 9.73 -3.64 12.12
N SER A 68 9.78 -2.55 12.87
CA SER A 68 10.82 -2.17 13.83
C SER A 68 10.22 -1.14 14.78
N PRO A 69 10.84 -0.87 15.95
CA PRO A 69 10.31 0.10 16.91
C PRO A 69 9.92 1.42 16.24
N GLY A 70 8.65 1.80 16.30
CA GLY A 70 8.10 3.02 15.69
C GLY A 70 7.72 2.92 14.21
N ASN A 71 8.21 1.91 13.46
CA ASN A 71 7.93 1.74 12.03
C ASN A 71 6.79 0.76 11.79
N HIS A 72 5.62 1.33 11.56
CA HIS A 72 4.39 0.60 11.36
C HIS A 72 4.06 0.51 9.88
N ARG A 73 3.68 -0.69 9.46
CA ARG A 73 3.24 -0.99 8.10
C ARG A 73 1.79 -1.45 8.19
N HIS A 74 0.94 -0.90 7.33
CA HIS A 74 -0.46 -1.26 7.26
C HIS A 74 -0.67 -2.20 6.10
N PHE A 75 -1.25 -3.37 6.38
CA PHE A 75 -1.57 -4.39 5.41
C PHE A 75 -3.07 -4.62 5.41
N MET A 76 -3.65 -4.96 4.26
CA MET A 76 -5.04 -5.43 4.22
C MET A 76 -5.11 -6.83 4.83
N PHE A 77 -6.10 -7.05 5.69
CA PHE A 77 -6.34 -8.33 6.38
C PHE A 77 -6.64 -9.49 5.41
N VAL A 78 -7.26 -9.19 4.26
CA VAL A 78 -7.60 -10.17 3.24
C VAL A 78 -6.44 -10.28 2.24
N LEU A 79 -5.67 -11.36 2.38
CA LEU A 79 -4.69 -11.87 1.42
C LEU A 79 -3.32 -11.17 1.46
N ARG A 80 -2.39 -11.87 2.13
CA ARG A 80 -0.98 -11.98 1.75
C ARG A 80 -0.89 -12.52 0.31
N TRP A 81 -1.16 -11.66 -0.69
CA TRP A 81 -1.22 -11.98 -2.12
C TRP A 81 -2.25 -13.07 -2.49
N PRO A 82 -2.76 -13.13 -3.74
CA PRO A 82 -3.52 -14.30 -4.17
C PRO A 82 -2.56 -15.50 -4.19
N ALA A 83 -2.77 -16.46 -3.29
CA ALA A 83 -2.01 -17.71 -3.28
C ALA A 83 -2.19 -18.49 -4.60
N PHE A 84 -3.29 -18.27 -5.33
CA PHE A 84 -3.56 -18.85 -6.64
C PHE A 84 -4.40 -17.88 -7.49
N SER A 85 -3.92 -17.57 -8.69
CA SER A 85 -4.75 -17.05 -9.79
C SER A 85 -4.88 -18.18 -10.80
N HIS A 86 -6.07 -18.77 -10.94
CA HIS A 86 -6.32 -19.70 -12.04
C HIS A 86 -6.85 -18.91 -13.23
N ARG A 87 -6.26 -19.11 -14.40
CA ARG A 87 -6.90 -18.76 -15.67
C ARG A 87 -7.67 -19.98 -16.13
N ARG A 88 -8.91 -19.79 -16.59
CA ARG A 88 -9.59 -20.84 -17.37
C ARG A 88 -8.89 -21.02 -18.71
#